data_AF-A0A7W1NUP4-F1
#
_entry.id   AF-A0A7W1NUP4-F1
#
_cell.length_a   1.000
_cell.length_b   1.000
_cell.length_c   1.000
_cell.angle_alpha   90.00
_cell.angle_beta   90.00
_cell.angle_gamma   90.00
#
_symmetry.space_group_name_H-M   'P 1'
#
loop_
_entity.id
_entity.type
_entity.pdbx_description
1 polymer ?
#
loop_
_entity_poly.entity_id
_entity_poly.type
_entity_poly.pdbx_seq_one_letter_code
_entity_poly.pdbx_strand_id
1 'polypeptide(L)' 'GNTPLGIVEVGNCYTLELGVPVPGHGFIGLEEDVLVTENGVEWLGNVQTELYVIPA' A
#
# COMPACT_ATOMS: atom_id res chain seq x y z
N GLY A 1 10.73 15.38 -9.75
CA GLY A 1 11.30 14.15 -10.33
C GLY A 1 10.22 13.47 -11.15
N ASN A 2 10.61 12.72 -12.18
CA ASN A 2 9.66 12.05 -13.09
C ASN A 2 9.55 10.54 -12.81
N THR A 3 10.18 10.05 -11.75
CA THR A 3 10.20 8.63 -11.36
C THR A 3 8.81 7.99 -11.27
N PRO A 4 7.75 8.67 -10.76
CA PRO A 4 6.40 8.09 -10.75
C PRO A 4 5.80 7.82 -12.14
N LEU A 5 6.35 8.43 -13.19
CA LEU A 5 5.94 8.23 -14.59
C LEU A 5 6.81 7.17 -15.30
N GLY A 6 7.75 6.55 -14.57
CA GLY A 6 8.63 5.52 -15.09
C GLY A 6 7.94 4.16 -15.25
N ILE A 7 8.70 3.20 -15.76
CA ILE A 7 8.26 1.80 -15.87
C ILE A 7 8.49 1.12 -14.52
N VAL A 8 7.55 0.26 -14.13
CA VAL A 8 7.69 -0.64 -12.98
C VAL A 8 8.62 -1.79 -13.39
N GLU A 9 9.77 -1.93 -12.72
CA GLU A 9 10.79 -2.93 -13.05
C GLU A 9 11.08 -3.86 -11.86
N VAL A 10 11.58 -5.07 -12.12
CA VAL A 10 12.01 -6.02 -11.09
C VAL A 10 13.03 -5.37 -10.14
N GLY A 11 12.87 -5.59 -8.84
CA GLY A 11 13.73 -5.01 -7.81
C GLY A 11 13.28 -3.64 -7.29
N ASN A 12 12.27 -3.02 -7.90
CA ASN A 12 11.69 -1.80 -7.34
C ASN A 12 10.88 -2.13 -6.08
N CYS A 13 10.94 -1.23 -5.10
CA CYS A 13 10.07 -1.26 -3.93
C CYS A 13 9.14 -0.05 -3.96
N TYR A 14 7.85 -0.27 -3.68
CA TYR A 14 6.83 0.77 -3.64
C TYR A 14 5.86 0.54 -2.48
N THR A 15 5.25 1.64 -2.05
CA THR A 15 4.05 1.66 -1.20
C THR A 15 2.80 1.49 -2.08
N LEU A 16 1.86 0.67 -1.64
CA LEU A 16 0.49 0.62 -2.14
C LEU A 16 -0.41 1.26 -1.10
N GLU A 17 -0.66 2.56 -1.23
CA GLU A 17 -1.24 3.42 -0.18
C GLU A 17 -2.57 4.07 -0.60
N LEU A 18 -3.67 3.31 -0.53
CA LEU A 18 -4.99 3.85 -0.84
C LEU A 18 -5.62 4.49 0.40
N GLY A 19 -6.02 5.75 0.25
CA GLY A 19 -6.67 6.52 1.29
C GLY A 19 -7.92 7.25 0.79
N VAL A 20 -8.96 7.31 1.63
CA VAL A 20 -10.19 8.03 1.34
C VAL A 20 -10.66 8.84 2.56
N PRO A 21 -10.98 10.14 2.38
CA PRO A 21 -11.65 10.91 3.42
C PRO A 21 -13.08 10.40 3.63
N VAL A 22 -13.50 10.27 4.88
CA VAL A 22 -14.85 9.89 5.27
C VAL A 22 -15.53 11.12 5.89
N PRO A 23 -16.40 11.84 5.13
CA PRO A 23 -17.00 13.08 5.60
C PRO A 23 -17.70 12.93 6.94
N GLY A 24 -17.35 13.77 7.92
CA GLY A 24 -17.91 13.74 9.28
C GLY A 24 -17.34 12.67 10.21
N HIS A 25 -16.46 11.78 9.73
CA HIS A 25 -15.95 10.64 10.51
C HIS A 25 -14.42 10.50 10.53
N GLY A 26 -13.71 11.07 9.54
CA GLY A 26 -12.24 11.07 9.53
C GLY A 26 -11.67 10.65 8.18
N PHE A 27 -10.64 9.81 8.20
CA PHE A 27 -9.95 9.30 7.02
C PHE A 27 -9.65 7.82 7.24
N ILE A 28 -9.76 7.01 6.19
CA ILE A 28 -9.32 5.61 6.21
C ILE A 28 -8.23 5.44 5.17
N GLY A 29 -7.11 4.84 5.58
CA GLY A 29 -6.00 4.51 4.72
C GLY A 29 -5.53 3.09 4.99
N LEU A 30 -5.01 2.45 3.96
CA LEU A 30 -4.28 1.20 4.04
C LEU A 30 -3.04 1.32 3.17
N GLU A 31 -1.88 1.03 3.75
CA GLU A 31 -0.58 1.10 3.12
C GLU A 31 0.14 -0.23 3.32
N GLU A 32 0.69 -0.78 2.24
CA GLU A 32 1.47 -2.01 2.24
C GLU A 32 2.69 -1.84 1.34
N ASP A 33 3.84 -2.36 1.76
CA ASP A 33 5.07 -2.31 0.98
C ASP A 33 5.24 -3.57 0.11
N VAL A 34 5.59 -3.37 -1.16
CA VAL A 34 5.78 -4.45 -2.12
C VAL A 34 7.13 -4.36 -2.84
N LEU A 35 7.76 -5.52 -3.05
CA LEU A 35 8.90 -5.72 -3.95
C LEU A 35 8.40 -6.27 -5.29
N VAL A 36 8.79 -5.63 -6.39
CA VAL A 36 8.49 -6.12 -7.74
C VAL A 36 9.39 -7.30 -8.09
N THR A 37 8.80 -8.41 -8.50
CA THR A 37 9.47 -9.64 -8.95
C THR A 37 9.16 -9.91 -10.42
N GLU A 38 9.81 -10.90 -11.03
CA GLU A 38 9.54 -11.28 -12.43
C GLU A 38 8.09 -11.71 -12.69
N ASN A 39 7.37 -12.18 -11.66
CA ASN A 39 6.03 -12.78 -11.79
C ASN A 39 4.93 -12.01 -11.04
N GLY A 40 5.20 -10.80 -10.57
CA GLY A 40 4.26 -10.01 -9.77
C GLY A 40 4.96 -9.30 -8.63
N VAL A 41 4.39 -9.36 -7.42
CA VAL A 41 4.94 -8.71 -6.23
C VAL A 41 5.11 -9.68 -5.06
N GLU A 42 6.12 -9.41 -4.24
CA GLU A 42 6.26 -9.97 -2.90
C GLU A 42 5.86 -8.91 -1.87
N TRP A 43 5.01 -9.28 -0.91
CA TRP A 43 4.64 -8.41 0.20
C TRP A 43 5.77 -8.40 1.22
N LEU A 44 6.25 -7.20 1.57
CA LEU A 44 7.32 -7.03 2.55
C LEU A 44 6.81 -7.07 4.00
N GLY A 45 5.49 -7.02 4.18
CA GLY A 45 4.80 -7.09 5.46
C GLY A 45 3.67 -8.12 5.49
N ASN A 46 2.99 -8.21 6.64
CA ASN A 46 1.78 -9.02 6.79
C ASN A 46 0.58 -8.21 6.33
N VAL A 47 0.02 -8.59 5.18
CA VAL A 47 -1.11 -7.88 4.57
C VAL A 47 -2.32 -7.85 5.51
N GLN A 48 -2.79 -6.64 5.84
CA GLN A 48 -4.02 -6.48 6.60
C GLN A 48 -5.25 -6.72 5.69
N THR A 49 -6.06 -7.73 6.03
CA THR A 49 -7.28 -8.08 5.28
C THR A 49 -8.57 -7.75 6.02
N GLU A 50 -8.46 -7.34 7.28
CA GLU A 50 -9.57 -7.00 8.17
C GLU A 50 -9.30 -5.70 8.90
N LEU A 51 -10.35 -4.97 9.28
CA LEU A 51 -10.22 -3.79 10.11
C LEU A 51 -10.04 -4.21 11.57
N TYR A 52 -8.91 -3.85 12.17
CA TYR A 52 -8.69 -4.08 13.59
C TYR A 52 -9.42 -3.03 14.44
N VAL A 53 -10.23 -3.52 15.37
CA VAL A 53 -10.92 -2.67 16.36
C VAL A 53 -10.24 -2.88 17.71
N ILE A 54 -9.62 -1.83 18.23
CA ILE A 54 -9.02 -1.85 19.56
C ILE A 54 -10.09 -1.39 20.57
N PRO A 55 -10.39 -2.19 21.60
CA PRO A 55 -11.31 -1.79 22.66
C PRO A 55 -10.86 -0.50 23.35
N ALA A 56 -11.82 0.26 23.86
CA ALA A 56 -11.55 1.46 24.66
C ALA A 56 -10.96 1.14 26.04
#